data_AF-A0A5B7CLH5-F1
#
_entry.id   AF-A0A5B7CLH5-F1
#
_cell.length_a   1.000
_cell.length_b   1.000
_cell.length_c   1.000
_cell.angle_alpha   90.00
_cell.angle_beta   90.00
_cell.angle_gamma   90.00
#
_symmetry.space_group_name_H-M   'P 1'
#
loop_
_entity.id
_entity.type
_entity.pdbx_description
1 polymer ?
#
loop_
_entity_poly.entity_id
_entity_poly.type
_entity_poly.pdbx_seq_one_letter_code
_entity_poly.pdbx_strand_id
1 'polypeptide(L)'
;MREPCPSSPDPYPSLHGAPPSPSTPITHPPEYLTVLVSLPESEIGEGGELQLCVGGCPDSERLPRSPPRPVVSPAMAKSQAVKLCKEYNVTDYYLDSCIFDLMSTGDKSFRVAALAAQRDLWEHDPIGAQRLLLNCSEPPCVWDVSAATISTSPSIVLLLVALLLLSSTRWAGR
;
A
#
# COMPACT_ATOMS: atom_id res chain seq x y z
N MET A 1 33.67 -21.20 18.35
CA MET A 1 33.55 -21.09 16.89
C MET A 1 32.11 -20.68 16.62
N ARG A 2 31.87 -19.41 16.27
CA ARG A 2 30.54 -18.93 15.86
C ARG A 2 30.47 -19.03 14.35
N GLU A 3 29.45 -19.73 13.86
CA GLU A 3 29.11 -19.85 12.45
C GLU A 3 28.92 -18.44 11.84
N PRO A 4 29.45 -18.17 10.64
CA PRO A 4 29.16 -16.94 9.91
C PRO A 4 27.67 -16.88 9.55
N CYS A 5 27.04 -15.71 9.72
CA CYS A 5 25.71 -15.48 9.18
C CYS A 5 25.71 -15.70 7.67
N PRO A 6 24.70 -16.38 7.09
CA PRO A 6 24.60 -16.53 5.65
C PRO A 6 24.43 -15.15 5.02
N SER A 7 25.26 -14.86 4.01
CA SER A 7 25.19 -13.65 3.21
C SER A 7 23.84 -13.58 2.50
N SER A 8 22.94 -12.73 2.99
CA SER A 8 21.77 -12.30 2.23
C SER A 8 22.26 -11.41 1.08
N PRO A 9 21.72 -11.54 -0.14
CA PRO A 9 22.03 -10.58 -1.20
C PRO A 9 21.54 -9.19 -0.77
N ASP A 10 22.44 -8.21 -0.82
CA ASP A 10 22.12 -6.80 -0.51
C ASP A 10 21.08 -6.27 -1.49
N PRO A 11 19.89 -5.83 -1.02
CA PRO A 11 18.86 -5.25 -1.89
C PRO A 11 19.16 -3.82 -2.32
N TYR A 12 20.20 -3.19 -1.74
CA TYR A 12 20.52 -1.79 -1.97
C TYR A 12 21.79 -1.65 -2.82
N PRO A 13 21.70 -1.00 -4.00
CA PRO A 13 22.88 -0.69 -4.78
C PRO A 13 23.78 0.25 -3.97
N SER A 14 25.06 -0.12 -3.81
CA SER A 14 26.11 0.83 -3.46
C SER A 14 26.01 2.02 -4.41
N LEU A 15 26.00 3.23 -3.86
CA LEU A 15 25.77 4.48 -4.58
C LEU A 15 26.99 4.83 -5.48
N HIS A 16 27.21 4.03 -6.52
CA HIS A 16 28.00 4.40 -7.68
C HIS A 16 27.00 4.68 -8.80
N GLY A 17 26.92 5.95 -9.21
CA GLY A 17 25.93 6.45 -10.15
C GLY A 17 25.92 5.64 -11.46
N ALA A 18 24.87 4.85 -11.63
CA ALA A 18 24.44 4.29 -12.90
C ALA A 18 23.00 4.75 -13.15
N PRO A 19 22.64 5.13 -14.39
CA PRO A 19 21.29 5.59 -14.69
C PRO A 19 20.27 4.45 -14.49
N PRO A 20 19.08 4.74 -13.94
CA PRO A 20 18.09 3.72 -13.62
C PRO A 20 17.51 3.05 -14.88
N SER A 21 17.31 1.73 -14.80
CA SER A 21 16.71 0.92 -15.87
C SER A 21 15.19 1.15 -15.98
N PRO A 22 14.59 1.01 -17.19
CA PRO A 22 13.24 1.48 -17.50
C PRO A 22 12.08 0.63 -16.93
N SER A 23 12.33 -0.25 -15.97
CA SER A 23 11.36 -1.23 -15.46
C SER A 23 11.15 -1.19 -13.94
N THR A 24 11.56 -0.11 -13.27
CA THR A 24 11.28 0.05 -11.84
C THR A 24 9.82 0.48 -11.61
N PRO A 25 9.00 -0.31 -10.88
CA PRO A 25 7.68 0.14 -10.45
C PRO A 25 7.86 1.38 -9.57
N ILE A 26 7.02 2.41 -9.78
CA ILE A 26 6.98 3.59 -8.91
C ILE A 26 6.39 3.15 -7.57
N THR A 27 7.24 2.64 -6.69
CA THR A 27 6.96 2.53 -5.27
C THR A 27 7.14 3.93 -4.72
N HIS A 28 6.12 4.51 -4.10
CA HIS A 28 6.32 5.74 -3.34
C HIS A 28 7.48 5.49 -2.36
N PRO A 29 8.59 6.24 -2.45
CA PRO A 29 9.70 5.99 -1.56
C PRO A 29 9.18 6.22 -0.14
N PRO A 30 9.49 5.31 0.79
CA PRO A 30 9.18 5.59 2.17
C PRO A 30 9.77 6.95 2.58
N GLU A 31 9.00 7.77 3.30
CA GLU A 31 9.48 9.04 3.88
C GLU A 31 10.43 8.80 5.09
N TYR A 32 11.32 7.82 4.98
CA TYR A 32 12.31 7.51 6.00
C TYR A 32 13.69 7.27 5.38
N LEU A 33 14.72 7.77 6.07
CA LEU A 33 16.12 7.50 5.76
C LEU A 33 16.60 6.33 6.61
N THR A 34 17.02 5.24 5.96
CA THR A 34 17.67 4.11 6.63
C THR A 34 19.18 4.27 6.56
N VAL A 35 19.86 4.22 7.71
CA VAL A 35 21.32 4.36 7.79
C VAL A 35 21.92 3.05 8.31
N LEU A 36 22.90 2.51 7.58
CA LEU A 36 23.76 1.41 8.01
C LEU A 36 25.19 1.94 8.09
N VAL A 37 25.85 1.72 9.23
CA VAL A 37 27.23 2.18 9.45
C VAL A 37 28.10 0.98 9.81
N SER A 38 29.22 0.84 9.11
CA SER A 38 30.31 -0.07 9.49
C SER A 38 31.47 0.77 10.02
N LEU A 39 31.77 0.64 11.31
CA LEU A 39 32.84 1.39 11.96
C LEU A 39 33.90 0.42 12.53
N PRO A 40 35.21 0.66 12.32
CA PRO A 40 36.26 -0.12 12.96
C PRO A 40 36.29 0.13 14.47
N GLU A 41 36.62 -0.90 15.26
CA GLU A 41 36.62 -0.83 16.73
C GLU A 41 37.56 0.25 17.29
N SER A 42 38.65 0.59 16.57
CA SER A 42 39.61 1.62 16.97
C SER A 42 39.06 3.04 16.96
N GLU A 43 37.92 3.28 16.31
CA GLU A 43 37.27 4.59 16.16
C GLU A 43 36.02 4.72 17.06
N ILE A 44 35.77 3.75 17.94
CA ILE A 44 34.73 3.84 18.96
C ILE A 44 35.27 4.71 20.10
N GLY A 45 35.03 6.03 20.03
CA GLY A 45 35.51 6.97 21.04
C GLY A 45 34.79 6.85 22.39
N GLU A 46 35.54 6.98 23.50
CA GLU A 46 35.02 7.02 24.88
C GLU A 46 34.33 8.36 25.27
N GLY A 47 33.86 9.15 24.29
CA GLY A 47 33.50 10.55 24.53
C GLY A 47 32.20 10.98 23.87
N GLY A 48 31.15 11.18 24.69
CA GLY A 48 29.91 11.87 24.34
C GLY A 48 28.72 11.34 25.14
N GLU A 49 27.93 12.23 25.75
CA GLU A 49 26.83 11.88 26.67
C GLU A 49 25.70 11.04 26.03
N LEU A 50 25.63 10.95 24.68
CA LEU A 50 24.62 10.13 23.98
C LEU A 50 25.16 9.55 22.65
N GLN A 51 25.43 8.25 22.61
CA GLN A 51 25.84 7.51 21.40
C GLN A 51 24.84 6.37 21.11
N LEU A 52 23.88 6.59 20.20
CA LEU A 52 22.80 5.62 19.95
C LEU A 52 23.28 4.28 19.36
N CYS A 53 24.31 4.30 18.51
CA CYS A 53 24.85 3.10 17.88
C CYS A 53 25.61 2.19 18.86
N VAL A 54 26.11 2.74 19.96
CA VAL A 54 26.95 2.03 20.94
C VAL A 54 26.18 1.79 22.24
N GLY A 55 25.56 2.83 22.80
CA GLY A 55 24.80 2.79 24.06
C GLY A 55 23.28 2.53 23.89
N GLY A 56 22.77 2.55 22.66
CA GLY A 56 21.33 2.44 22.39
C GLY A 56 20.55 3.71 22.76
N CYS A 57 19.23 3.66 22.59
CA CYS A 57 18.34 4.76 22.96
C CYS A 57 18.23 4.93 24.50
N PRO A 58 18.07 6.15 25.02
CA PRO A 58 17.80 6.40 26.43
C PRO A 58 16.46 5.77 26.85
N ASP A 59 16.32 5.42 28.13
CA ASP A 59 15.15 4.68 28.63
C ASP A 59 13.80 5.40 28.41
N SER A 60 13.81 6.73 28.41
CA SER A 60 12.61 7.55 28.13
C SER A 60 12.15 7.51 26.66
N GLU A 61 13.03 7.12 25.73
CA GLU A 61 12.74 7.02 24.29
C GLU A 61 12.54 5.59 23.82
N ARG A 62 12.81 4.61 24.70
CA ARG A 62 12.51 3.21 24.41
C ARG A 62 11.00 3.04 24.43
N LEU A 63 10.45 2.62 23.29
CA LEU A 63 9.08 2.15 23.26
C LEU A 63 8.95 1.00 24.26
N PRO A 64 7.95 1.04 25.17
CA PRO A 64 7.75 -0.05 26.10
C PRO A 64 7.63 -1.33 25.29
N ARG A 65 8.39 -2.36 25.67
CA ARG A 65 8.25 -3.69 25.12
C ARG A 65 6.86 -4.15 25.53
N SER A 66 5.89 -3.83 24.69
CA SER A 66 4.49 -4.16 24.93
C SER A 66 4.50 -5.67 25.22
N PRO A 67 3.82 -6.17 26.27
CA PRO A 67 3.52 -7.59 26.29
C PRO A 67 2.93 -7.94 24.91
N PRO A 68 3.14 -9.16 24.36
CA PRO A 68 2.45 -9.55 23.13
C PRO A 68 1.01 -9.13 23.33
N ARG A 69 0.57 -8.14 22.53
CA ARG A 69 -0.68 -7.44 22.77
C ARG A 69 -1.69 -8.56 22.94
N PRO A 70 -2.39 -8.69 24.09
CA PRO A 70 -3.39 -9.72 24.21
C PRO A 70 -4.23 -9.57 22.94
N VAL A 71 -4.41 -10.65 22.18
CA VAL A 71 -5.24 -10.63 20.97
C VAL A 71 -6.57 -10.10 21.45
N VAL A 72 -6.78 -8.80 21.29
CA VAL A 72 -7.93 -8.12 21.89
C VAL A 72 -9.06 -8.70 21.08
N SER A 73 -9.89 -9.50 21.76
CA SER A 73 -11.08 -10.03 21.11
C SER A 73 -11.78 -8.84 20.48
N PRO A 74 -12.12 -8.92 19.18
CA PRO A 74 -12.65 -7.76 18.49
C PRO A 74 -13.87 -7.25 19.24
N ALA A 75 -13.91 -5.94 19.46
CA ALA A 75 -15.00 -5.26 20.18
C ALA A 75 -16.36 -5.47 19.47
N MET A 76 -16.31 -5.79 18.18
CA MET A 76 -17.46 -6.15 17.36
C MET A 76 -17.13 -7.30 16.40
N ALA A 77 -18.07 -8.23 16.20
CA ALA A 77 -17.90 -9.28 15.20
C ALA A 77 -17.77 -8.69 13.79
N LYS A 78 -16.85 -9.22 12.97
CA LYS A 78 -16.63 -8.75 11.59
C LYS A 78 -17.93 -8.70 10.76
N SER A 79 -18.78 -9.72 10.86
CA SER A 79 -20.06 -9.77 10.13
C SER A 79 -21.01 -8.63 10.53
N GLN A 80 -21.02 -8.26 11.81
CA GLN A 80 -21.80 -7.13 12.31
C GLN A 80 -21.20 -5.80 11.83
N ALA A 81 -19.88 -5.65 11.88
CA ALA A 81 -19.18 -4.46 11.38
C ALA A 81 -19.46 -4.22 9.89
N VAL A 82 -19.33 -5.27 9.07
CA VAL A 82 -19.66 -5.24 7.63
C VAL A 82 -21.08 -4.74 7.40
N LYS A 83 -22.07 -5.27 8.12
CA LYS A 83 -23.47 -4.86 7.99
C LYS A 83 -23.65 -3.36 8.30
N LEU A 84 -23.09 -2.90 9.42
CA LEU A 84 -23.23 -1.52 9.86
C LEU A 84 -22.56 -0.52 8.91
N CYS A 85 -21.36 -0.85 8.39
CA CYS A 85 -20.67 -0.01 7.42
C CYS A 85 -21.44 0.09 6.10
N LYS A 86 -21.99 -1.04 5.60
CA LYS A 86 -22.82 -1.07 4.38
C LYS A 86 -24.09 -0.22 4.47
N GLU A 87 -24.73 -0.16 5.63
CA GLU A 87 -25.91 0.69 5.87
C GLU A 87 -25.64 2.19 5.64
N TYR A 88 -24.37 2.64 5.64
CA TYR A 88 -23.96 4.02 5.39
C TYR A 88 -23.45 4.26 3.96
N ASN A 89 -23.60 3.30 3.04
CA ASN A 89 -23.10 3.36 1.65
C ASN A 89 -21.58 3.61 1.56
N VAL A 90 -20.84 3.11 2.55
CA VAL A 90 -19.38 3.15 2.55
C VAL A 90 -18.87 1.97 1.71
N THR A 91 -17.95 2.22 0.78
CA THR A 91 -17.42 1.21 -0.15
C THR A 91 -15.89 1.19 -0.19
N ASP A 92 -15.33 0.16 -0.81
CA ASP A 92 -13.91 0.07 -1.16
C ASP A 92 -12.99 0.25 0.08
N TYR A 93 -11.95 1.09 -0.05
CA TYR A 93 -11.00 1.40 1.00
C TYR A 93 -11.67 1.93 2.28
N TYR A 94 -12.72 2.73 2.14
CA TYR A 94 -13.44 3.27 3.30
C TYR A 94 -14.29 2.21 4.00
N LEU A 95 -14.76 1.19 3.25
CA LEU A 95 -15.47 0.05 3.84
C LEU A 95 -14.52 -0.80 4.69
N ASP A 96 -13.32 -1.09 4.17
CA ASP A 96 -12.30 -1.83 4.90
C ASP A 96 -11.85 -1.07 6.17
N SER A 97 -11.65 0.24 6.06
CA SER A 97 -11.32 1.12 7.19
C SER A 97 -12.44 1.13 8.24
N CYS A 98 -13.69 1.31 7.81
CA CYS A 98 -14.86 1.27 8.70
C CYS A 98 -14.97 -0.07 9.44
N ILE A 99 -14.80 -1.20 8.74
CA ILE A 99 -14.87 -2.53 9.35
C ILE A 99 -13.79 -2.68 10.41
N PHE A 100 -12.56 -2.25 10.10
CA PHE A 100 -11.45 -2.31 11.03
C PHE A 100 -11.70 -1.47 12.28
N ASP A 101 -12.16 -0.22 12.14
CA ASP A 101 -12.41 0.66 13.27
C ASP A 101 -13.54 0.13 14.17
N LEU A 102 -14.62 -0.39 13.58
CA LEU A 102 -15.71 -1.02 14.33
C LEU A 102 -15.25 -2.29 15.07
N MET A 103 -14.44 -3.14 14.42
CA MET A 103 -13.90 -4.34 15.06
C MET A 103 -12.91 -4.01 16.18
N SER A 104 -12.16 -2.93 16.03
CA SER A 104 -11.11 -2.53 16.97
C SER A 104 -11.64 -1.75 18.17
N THR A 105 -12.67 -0.93 17.96
CA THR A 105 -13.18 0.02 18.98
C THR A 105 -14.59 -0.30 19.47
N GLY A 106 -15.43 -0.90 18.62
CA GLY A 106 -16.86 -1.09 18.87
C GLY A 106 -17.70 0.19 18.74
N ASP A 107 -17.08 1.35 18.45
CA ASP A 107 -17.79 2.62 18.35
C ASP A 107 -18.44 2.79 16.97
N LYS A 108 -19.77 2.89 16.96
CA LYS A 108 -20.56 3.01 15.73
C LYS A 108 -20.41 4.38 15.05
N SER A 109 -19.80 5.37 15.70
CA SER A 109 -19.53 6.69 15.13
C SER A 109 -18.60 6.62 13.91
N PHE A 110 -17.73 5.61 13.85
CA PHE A 110 -16.79 5.40 12.74
C PHE A 110 -17.47 5.15 11.39
N ARG A 111 -18.76 4.74 11.35
CA ARG A 111 -19.54 4.67 10.10
C ARG A 111 -19.73 6.05 9.47
N VAL A 112 -20.00 7.06 10.32
CA VAL A 112 -20.19 8.45 9.90
C VAL A 112 -18.86 9.03 9.45
N ALA A 113 -17.78 8.75 10.20
CA ALA A 113 -16.43 9.20 9.85
C ALA A 113 -15.96 8.62 8.50
N ALA A 114 -16.17 7.32 8.27
CA ALA A 114 -15.82 6.68 7.01
C ALA A 114 -16.64 7.23 5.83
N LEU A 115 -17.94 7.47 6.02
CA LEU A 115 -18.77 8.12 5.01
C LEU A 115 -18.30 9.55 4.72
N ALA A 116 -17.95 10.33 5.75
CA ALA A 116 -17.43 11.68 5.57
C ALA A 116 -16.13 11.65 4.75
N ALA A 117 -15.17 10.80 5.11
CA ALA A 117 -13.92 10.68 4.39
C ALA A 117 -14.11 10.24 2.92
N GLN A 118 -15.07 9.36 2.64
CA GLN A 118 -15.43 9.00 1.26
C GLN A 118 -16.01 10.18 0.49
N ARG A 119 -16.83 11.01 1.13
CA ARG A 119 -17.41 12.21 0.50
C ARG A 119 -16.33 13.28 0.25
N ASP A 120 -15.40 13.45 1.18
CA ASP A 120 -14.27 14.37 1.04
C ASP A 120 -13.43 14.02 -0.19
N LEU A 121 -13.21 12.72 -0.45
CA LEU A 121 -12.51 12.28 -1.67
C LEU A 121 -13.29 12.66 -2.93
N TRP A 122 -14.60 12.44 -2.96
CA TRP A 122 -15.44 12.85 -4.11
C TRP A 122 -15.45 14.36 -4.32
N GLU A 123 -15.45 15.14 -3.24
CA GLU A 123 -15.50 16.60 -3.28
C GLU A 123 -14.17 17.21 -3.71
N HIS A 124 -13.05 16.70 -3.19
CA HIS A 124 -11.73 17.27 -3.41
C HIS A 124 -10.95 16.65 -4.57
N ASP A 125 -11.19 15.37 -4.87
CA ASP A 125 -10.54 14.68 -5.98
C ASP A 125 -11.51 13.72 -6.70
N PRO A 126 -12.43 14.24 -7.51
CA PRO A 126 -13.41 13.42 -8.22
C PRO A 126 -12.76 12.46 -9.24
N ILE A 127 -11.56 12.77 -9.75
CA ILE A 127 -10.82 11.89 -10.67
C ILE A 127 -10.19 10.73 -9.90
N GLY A 128 -9.57 11.02 -8.75
CA GLY A 128 -9.08 10.00 -7.82
C GLY A 128 -10.21 9.13 -7.31
N ALA A 129 -11.34 9.72 -6.91
CA ALA A 129 -12.53 8.99 -6.49
C ALA A 129 -13.01 7.99 -7.57
N GLN A 130 -13.11 8.41 -8.83
CA GLN A 130 -13.49 7.53 -9.94
C GLN A 130 -12.48 6.40 -10.21
N ARG A 131 -11.21 6.61 -9.90
CA ARG A 131 -10.15 5.61 -10.08
C ARG A 131 -10.07 4.63 -8.91
N LEU A 132 -10.30 5.11 -7.69
CA LEU A 132 -10.09 4.38 -6.44
C LEU A 132 -11.35 3.66 -5.95
N LEU A 133 -12.53 4.24 -6.17
CA LEU A 133 -13.80 3.69 -5.70
C LEU A 133 -14.43 2.84 -6.80
N LEU A 134 -14.14 1.54 -6.77
CA LEU A 134 -14.74 0.53 -7.64
C LEU A 134 -16.14 0.12 -7.17
N ASN A 135 -16.62 0.73 -6.09
CA ASN A 135 -17.89 0.45 -5.43
C ASN A 135 -17.95 -1.00 -4.90
N CYS A 136 -16.80 -1.54 -4.50
CA CYS A 136 -16.68 -2.86 -3.91
C CYS A 136 -17.40 -2.88 -2.56
N SER A 137 -18.37 -3.78 -2.44
CA SER A 137 -19.16 -3.99 -1.23
C SER A 137 -18.72 -5.21 -0.43
N GLU A 138 -17.78 -6.02 -0.92
CA GLU A 138 -17.32 -7.22 -0.22
C GLU A 138 -15.79 -7.22 -0.09
N PRO A 139 -15.25 -7.37 1.13
CA PRO A 139 -13.82 -7.38 1.35
C PRO A 139 -13.18 -8.76 1.09
N PRO A 140 -11.89 -8.83 0.72
CA PRO A 140 -10.97 -7.70 0.55
C PRO A 140 -11.24 -6.93 -0.75
N CYS A 141 -11.31 -5.59 -0.67
CA CYS A 141 -11.42 -4.75 -1.84
C CYS A 141 -10.02 -4.63 -2.47
N VAL A 142 -9.73 -5.44 -3.48
CA VAL A 142 -8.45 -5.37 -4.19
C VAL A 142 -8.48 -4.23 -5.21
N TRP A 143 -7.58 -3.26 -5.05
CA TRP A 143 -7.35 -2.18 -6.01
C TRP A 143 -6.14 -2.54 -6.87
N ASP A 144 -6.34 -3.45 -7.82
CA ASP A 144 -5.28 -3.77 -8.78
C ASP A 144 -5.07 -2.58 -9.74
N VAL A 145 -4.02 -1.78 -9.49
CA VAL A 145 -3.55 -0.77 -10.47
C VAL A 145 -3.13 -1.43 -11.80
N SER A 146 -2.89 -2.75 -11.79
CA SER A 146 -2.46 -3.53 -12.96
C SER A 146 -3.57 -4.32 -13.65
N ALA A 147 -4.81 -4.36 -13.14
CA ALA A 147 -5.89 -5.12 -13.76
C ALA A 147 -6.63 -4.34 -14.85
N ALA A 148 -5.90 -3.62 -15.70
CA ALA A 148 -6.37 -3.36 -17.06
C ALA A 148 -6.14 -4.61 -17.92
N THR A 149 -6.66 -5.76 -17.51
CA THR A 149 -6.95 -6.80 -18.50
C THR A 149 -8.16 -6.31 -19.26
N ILE A 150 -7.91 -5.65 -20.38
CA ILE A 150 -8.94 -5.38 -21.38
C ILE A 150 -9.49 -6.76 -21.72
N SER A 151 -10.68 -7.08 -21.20
CA SER A 151 -11.48 -8.19 -21.69
C SER A 151 -11.92 -7.81 -23.10
N THR A 152 -10.99 -7.90 -24.05
CA THR A 152 -11.30 -7.81 -25.47
C THR A 152 -12.13 -9.03 -25.81
N SER A 153 -13.45 -8.86 -25.73
CA SER A 153 -14.38 -9.82 -26.29
C SER A 153 -13.92 -10.15 -27.72
N PRO A 154 -13.87 -11.43 -28.13
CA PRO A 154 -13.40 -11.82 -29.46
C PRO A 154 -14.13 -11.10 -30.60
N SER A 155 -15.36 -10.64 -30.34
CA SER A 155 -16.15 -9.81 -31.26
C SER A 155 -15.50 -8.46 -31.60
N ILE A 156 -14.83 -7.82 -30.63
CA ILE A 156 -14.17 -6.51 -30.84
C ILE A 156 -12.91 -6.68 -31.70
N VAL A 157 -12.16 -7.77 -31.47
CA VAL A 157 -10.97 -8.09 -32.27
C VAL A 157 -11.36 -8.36 -33.73
N LEU A 158 -12.43 -9.14 -33.95
CA LEU A 158 -12.94 -9.42 -35.30
C LEU A 158 -13.41 -8.15 -36.02
N LEU A 159 -14.07 -7.22 -35.33
CA LEU A 159 -14.51 -5.95 -35.91
C LEU A 159 -13.33 -5.06 -36.32
N LEU A 160 -12.29 -4.97 -35.49
CA LEU A 160 -11.10 -4.18 -35.80
C LEU A 160 -10.32 -4.76 -36.99
N VAL A 161 -10.20 -6.09 -37.06
CA VAL A 161 -9.58 -6.77 -38.21
C VAL A 161 -10.38 -6.53 -39.49
N ALA A 162 -11.71 -6.62 -39.43
CA ALA A 162 -12.58 -6.35 -40.58
C ALA A 162 -12.44 -4.90 -41.09
N LEU A 163 -12.41 -3.92 -40.17
CA LEU A 163 -12.23 -2.51 -40.52
C LEU A 163 -10.87 -2.23 -41.15
N LEU A 164 -9.81 -2.87 -40.65
CA LEU A 164 -8.48 -2.76 -41.24
C LEU A 164 -8.44 -3.34 -42.66
N LEU A 165 -9.01 -4.53 -42.88
CA LEU A 165 -9.10 -5.13 -44.22
C LEU A 165 -9.91 -4.26 -45.19
N LEU A 166 -11.02 -3.68 -44.74
CA LEU A 166 -11.82 -2.75 -45.55
C LEU A 166 -11.05 -1.47 -45.90
N SER A 167 -10.22 -0.95 -44.99
CA SER A 167 -9.38 0.21 -45.27
C SER A 167 -8.26 -0.09 -46.28
N SER A 168 -7.67 -1.28 -46.23
CA SER A 168 -6.63 -1.73 -47.17
C SER A 168 -7.16 -1.91 -48.59
N THR A 169 -8.35 -2.49 -48.74
CA THR A 169 -9.00 -2.66 -50.05
C THR A 169 -9.43 -1.33 -50.67
N ARG A 170 -9.80 -0.34 -49.85
CA ARG A 170 -10.09 1.03 -50.29
C ARG A 170 -8.85 1.80 -50.74
N TRP A 171 -7.66 1.41 -50.29
CA TRP A 171 -6.41 2.05 -50.69
C TRP A 171 -5.80 1.45 -51.96
N ALA A 172 -6.06 0.18 -52.25
CA ALA A 172 -5.59 -0.51 -53.46
C ALA A 172 -6.41 -0.19 -54.73
N GLY A 173 -7.50 0.58 -54.61
CA GLY A 173 -8.40 0.94 -55.71
C GLY A 173 -8.32 2.40 -56.15
N ARG A 174 -7.24 3.12 -55.84
CA ARG A 174 -7.02 4.50 -56.28
C ARG A 174 -5.64 4.64 -56.93
#